data_AF-A0A821JJK1-F1
#
_entry.id   AF-A0A821JJK1-F1
#
_cell.length_a   1.000
_cell.length_b   1.000
_cell.length_c   1.000
_cell.angle_alpha   90.00
_cell.angle_beta   90.00
_cell.angle_gamma   90.00
#
_symmetry.space_group_name_H-M   'P 1'
#
loop_
_entity.id
_entity.type
_entity.pdbx_description
1 polymer ?
#
loop_
_entity_poly.entity_id
_entity_poly.type
_entity_poly.pdbx_seq_one_letter_code
_entity_poly.pdbx_strand_id
1 'polypeptide(L)'
;IHGDFSNKTLNGTDDNYIPCVAGVKSFSGALLYSIETQQTIGYGTRAVTEKCTAGIILVIIQSCFGLLIQALWVGLVYTKLSRPRKRRRTLIWSQQAVISLRDGLLTLQCRLGDMRYRSTLVEAHIRMYYVSKRQTKENEIIPLQLTDMDVGFDAGKDRLFLNWPLIIEHKIDTRSPLYTMDKTTIYTEKFEILLVLEGIIEPTGMVTQARTSYLPEEIIWGARFERMIHFDNLYYTVDYSKFNSIIKDNCTTDCSAKQIQEQIDSN
;
A
#
# COMPACT_ATOMS: atom_id res chain seq x y z
N ILE A 1 22.84 -36.55 -36.89
CA ILE A 1 23.88 -36.06 -35.95
C ILE A 1 25.09 -35.69 -36.81
N HIS A 2 25.60 -34.46 -36.74
CA HIS A 2 26.62 -33.91 -37.68
C HIS A 2 27.98 -34.64 -37.64
N GLY A 3 28.20 -35.49 -36.62
CA GLY A 3 29.41 -36.29 -36.49
C GLY A 3 30.53 -35.59 -35.72
N ASP A 4 30.30 -34.37 -35.21
CA ASP A 4 31.30 -33.56 -34.50
C ASP A 4 31.94 -34.31 -33.30
N PHE A 5 31.16 -35.15 -32.63
CA PHE A 5 31.57 -35.95 -31.47
C PHE A 5 31.99 -37.39 -31.82
N SER A 6 32.28 -37.69 -33.08
CA SER A 6 32.79 -39.01 -33.46
C SER A 6 34.24 -39.21 -33.00
N ASN A 7 34.64 -40.45 -32.69
CA ASN A 7 36.01 -40.73 -32.25
C ASN A 7 37.08 -40.30 -33.27
N LYS A 8 36.75 -40.25 -34.57
CA LYS A 8 37.68 -39.80 -35.63
C LYS A 8 37.91 -38.29 -35.62
N THR A 9 36.88 -37.51 -35.33
CA THR A 9 36.94 -36.04 -35.26
C THR A 9 37.52 -35.55 -33.94
N LEU A 10 37.24 -36.25 -32.83
CA LEU A 10 37.78 -35.92 -31.50
C LEU A 10 39.28 -36.23 -31.37
N ASN A 11 39.76 -37.31 -32.00
CA ASN A 11 41.16 -37.72 -31.96
C ASN A 11 42.05 -37.02 -33.02
N GLY A 12 41.50 -36.08 -33.80
CA GLY A 12 42.26 -35.29 -34.78
C GLY A 12 42.76 -36.10 -35.98
N THR A 13 42.06 -37.18 -36.35
CA THR A 13 42.46 -38.05 -37.48
C THR A 13 41.93 -37.60 -38.84
N ASP A 14 41.24 -36.46 -38.90
CA ASP A 14 40.58 -35.94 -40.11
C ASP A 14 40.84 -34.42 -40.23
N ASP A 15 41.99 -34.04 -40.80
CA ASP A 15 42.48 -32.65 -40.85
C ASP A 15 41.58 -31.70 -41.67
N ASN A 16 40.68 -32.23 -42.50
CA ASN A 16 39.76 -31.45 -43.33
C ASN A 16 38.35 -31.26 -42.73
N TYR A 17 38.11 -31.75 -41.52
CA TYR A 17 36.79 -31.66 -40.88
C TYR A 17 36.58 -30.32 -40.17
N ILE A 18 35.56 -29.56 -40.57
CA ILE A 18 35.17 -28.30 -39.94
C ILE A 18 33.96 -28.57 -39.03
N PRO A 19 34.10 -28.43 -37.70
CA PRO A 19 32.99 -28.69 -36.76
C PRO A 19 31.94 -27.58 -36.82
N CYS A 20 30.70 -27.87 -36.41
CA CYS A 20 29.67 -26.84 -36.30
C CYS A 20 30.01 -25.71 -35.32
N VAL A 21 30.68 -26.05 -34.21
CA VAL A 21 31.18 -25.10 -33.22
C VAL A 21 32.64 -25.43 -32.92
N ALA A 22 33.54 -24.51 -33.27
CA ALA A 22 34.95 -24.63 -32.96
C ALA A 22 35.18 -24.63 -31.44
N GLY A 23 36.16 -25.39 -30.95
CA GLY A 23 36.54 -25.39 -29.53
C GLY A 23 35.61 -26.18 -28.58
N VAL A 24 34.57 -26.85 -29.09
CA VAL A 24 33.66 -27.69 -28.30
C VAL A 24 34.01 -29.17 -28.48
N LYS A 25 34.63 -29.78 -27.45
CA LYS A 25 35.05 -31.20 -27.44
C LYS A 25 34.31 -32.06 -26.41
N SER A 26 33.58 -31.43 -25.50
CA SER A 26 32.90 -32.10 -24.39
C SER A 26 31.61 -31.36 -24.03
N PHE A 27 30.73 -32.01 -23.26
CA PHE A 27 29.49 -31.40 -22.76
C PHE A 27 29.76 -30.09 -22.00
N SER A 28 30.79 -30.06 -21.15
CA SER A 28 31.18 -28.85 -20.41
C SER A 28 31.60 -27.72 -21.36
N GLY A 29 32.27 -28.03 -22.47
CA GLY A 29 32.59 -27.06 -23.52
C GLY A 29 31.37 -26.50 -24.23
N ALA A 30 30.35 -27.34 -24.49
CA ALA A 30 29.09 -26.92 -25.07
C ALA A 30 28.27 -26.04 -24.11
N LEU A 31 28.27 -26.37 -22.82
CA LEU A 31 27.64 -25.56 -21.78
C LEU A 31 28.28 -24.17 -21.67
N LEU A 32 29.62 -24.10 -21.68
CA LEU A 32 30.36 -22.83 -21.68
C LEU A 32 30.02 -22.00 -22.93
N TYR A 33 30.01 -22.60 -24.13
CA TYR A 33 29.58 -21.92 -25.35
C TYR A 33 28.15 -21.38 -25.25
N SER A 34 27.22 -22.15 -24.68
CA SER A 34 25.84 -21.73 -24.49
C SER A 34 25.75 -20.50 -23.57
N ILE A 35 26.48 -20.49 -22.45
CA ILE A 35 26.52 -19.34 -21.53
C ILE A 35 27.20 -18.13 -22.20
N GLU A 36 28.33 -18.33 -22.88
CA GLU A 36 29.06 -17.27 -23.59
C GLU A 36 28.19 -16.59 -24.65
N THR A 37 27.39 -17.38 -25.37
CA THR A 37 26.50 -16.89 -26.44
C THR A 37 25.27 -16.21 -25.85
N GLN A 38 24.62 -16.80 -24.85
CA GLN A 38 23.40 -16.25 -24.25
C GLN A 38 23.66 -14.96 -23.47
N GLN A 39 24.79 -14.87 -22.75
CA GLN A 39 25.15 -13.68 -21.96
C GLN A 39 25.94 -12.68 -22.80
N THR A 40 26.14 -12.96 -24.10
CA THR A 40 26.87 -12.10 -25.03
C THR A 40 28.30 -11.77 -24.59
N ILE A 41 28.96 -12.71 -23.89
CA ILE A 41 30.35 -12.56 -23.43
C ILE A 41 31.32 -12.76 -24.60
N GLY A 42 31.12 -13.85 -25.35
CA GLY A 42 31.84 -14.14 -26.59
C GLY A 42 33.37 -14.12 -26.48
N TYR A 43 33.97 -14.98 -25.65
CA TYR A 43 35.44 -15.03 -25.49
C TYR A 43 36.21 -15.36 -26.78
N GLY A 44 35.55 -15.87 -27.82
CA GLY A 44 36.13 -16.11 -29.14
C GLY A 44 36.86 -17.45 -29.29
N THR A 45 37.13 -18.16 -28.18
CA THR A 45 37.69 -19.53 -28.22
C THR A 45 36.68 -20.58 -28.71
N ARG A 46 35.38 -20.27 -28.62
CA ARG A 46 34.28 -21.11 -29.08
C ARG A 46 33.40 -20.30 -30.01
N ALA A 47 33.25 -20.75 -31.26
CA ALA A 47 32.54 -20.00 -32.29
C ALA A 47 31.81 -20.94 -33.24
N VAL A 48 30.58 -20.57 -33.62
CA VAL A 48 29.83 -21.26 -34.69
C VAL A 48 30.52 -21.05 -36.03
N THR A 49 30.58 -22.10 -36.85
CA THR A 49 31.12 -22.05 -38.21
C THR A 49 29.99 -21.99 -39.23
N GLU A 50 30.30 -21.53 -40.44
CA GLU A 50 29.34 -21.44 -41.55
C GLU A 50 28.91 -22.81 -42.10
N LYS A 51 29.56 -23.90 -41.66
CA LYS A 51 29.35 -25.24 -42.21
C LYS A 51 27.97 -25.82 -41.86
N CYS A 52 27.44 -25.44 -40.70
CA CYS A 52 26.19 -25.98 -40.17
C CYS A 52 25.09 -24.93 -40.10
N THR A 53 24.18 -24.93 -41.07
CA THR A 53 22.99 -24.06 -41.05
C THR A 53 22.16 -24.24 -39.77
N ALA A 54 22.07 -25.47 -39.26
CA ALA A 54 21.38 -25.76 -38.00
C ALA A 54 22.02 -25.06 -36.78
N GLY A 55 23.35 -24.89 -36.77
CA GLY A 55 24.06 -24.16 -35.72
C GLY A 55 23.74 -22.66 -35.76
N ILE A 56 23.70 -22.07 -36.95
CA ILE A 56 23.33 -20.66 -37.16
C ILE A 56 21.89 -20.41 -36.67
N ILE A 57 20.94 -21.25 -37.10
CA ILE A 57 19.53 -21.14 -36.68
C ILE A 57 19.41 -21.29 -35.15
N LEU A 58 20.14 -22.22 -34.55
CA LEU A 58 20.13 -22.43 -33.10
C LEU A 58 20.63 -21.19 -32.35
N VAL A 59 21.72 -20.57 -32.79
CA VAL A 59 22.24 -19.32 -32.19
C VAL A 59 21.21 -18.19 -32.32
N ILE A 60 20.57 -18.03 -33.48
CA ILE A 60 19.52 -17.01 -33.68
C ILE A 60 18.36 -17.23 -32.71
N ILE A 61 17.85 -18.46 -32.62
CA ILE A 61 16.75 -18.81 -31.70
C ILE A 61 17.19 -18.56 -30.26
N GLN A 62 18.37 -19.03 -29.86
CA GLN A 62 18.92 -18.85 -28.52
C GLN A 62 19.07 -17.36 -28.15
N SER A 63 19.58 -16.52 -29.06
CA SER A 63 19.71 -15.08 -28.83
C SER A 63 18.34 -14.40 -28.67
N CYS A 64 17.35 -14.73 -29.50
CA CYS A 64 16.00 -14.18 -29.38
C CYS A 64 15.34 -14.57 -28.03
N PHE A 65 15.39 -15.85 -27.65
CA PHE A 65 14.84 -16.31 -26.39
C PHE A 65 15.62 -15.79 -25.18
N GLY A 66 16.95 -15.69 -25.28
CA GLY A 66 17.81 -15.13 -24.23
C GLY A 66 17.44 -13.68 -23.92
N LEU A 67 17.28 -12.85 -24.95
CA LEU A 67 16.84 -11.45 -24.80
C LEU A 67 15.44 -11.35 -24.19
N LEU A 68 14.50 -12.18 -24.63
CA LEU A 68 13.15 -12.20 -24.04
C LEU A 68 13.19 -12.56 -22.54
N ILE A 69 13.91 -13.63 -22.17
CA ILE A 69 14.03 -14.06 -20.78
C ILE A 69 14.69 -12.97 -19.94
N GLN A 70 15.77 -12.35 -20.43
CA GLN A 70 16.46 -11.26 -19.74
C GLN A 70 15.54 -10.03 -19.54
N ALA A 71 14.82 -9.61 -20.57
CA ALA A 71 13.88 -8.51 -20.49
C ALA A 71 12.75 -8.79 -19.48
N LEU A 72 12.21 -10.00 -19.48
CA LEU A 72 11.19 -10.43 -18.52
C LEU A 72 11.73 -10.42 -17.09
N TRP A 73 12.93 -10.95 -16.84
CA TRP A 73 13.54 -10.94 -15.51
C TRP A 73 13.78 -9.53 -14.98
N VAL A 74 14.37 -8.65 -15.80
CA VAL A 74 14.59 -7.26 -15.41
C VAL A 74 13.25 -6.56 -15.13
N GLY A 75 12.23 -6.77 -15.97
CA GLY A 75 10.89 -6.24 -15.75
C GLY A 75 10.24 -6.74 -14.46
N LEU A 76 10.32 -8.04 -14.17
CA LEU A 76 9.79 -8.64 -12.93
C LEU A 76 10.50 -8.12 -11.68
N VAL A 77 11.83 -7.99 -11.74
CA VAL A 77 12.63 -7.46 -10.63
C VAL A 77 12.30 -5.98 -10.42
N TYR A 78 12.29 -5.18 -11.48
CA TYR A 78 11.98 -3.76 -11.43
C TYR A 78 10.57 -3.51 -10.86
N THR A 79 9.55 -4.20 -11.38
CA THR A 79 8.17 -4.07 -10.88
C THR A 79 8.03 -4.49 -9.42
N LYS A 80 8.79 -5.48 -8.95
CA LYS A 80 8.79 -5.89 -7.54
C LYS A 80 9.47 -4.87 -6.63
N LEU A 81 10.55 -4.24 -7.09
CA LEU A 81 11.30 -3.22 -6.35
C LEU A 81 10.63 -1.85 -6.35
N SER A 82 9.97 -1.48 -7.45
CA SER A 82 9.25 -0.21 -7.58
C SER A 82 7.93 -0.21 -6.82
N ARG A 83 7.35 -1.38 -6.53
CA ARG A 83 6.13 -1.48 -5.71
C ARG A 83 6.34 -0.83 -4.33
N PRO A 84 5.53 0.17 -3.95
CA PRO A 84 5.70 0.94 -2.73
C PRO A 84 5.16 0.20 -1.48
N ARG A 85 5.58 -1.05 -1.26
CA ARG A 85 5.13 -1.85 -0.10
C ARG A 85 5.53 -1.24 1.25
N LYS A 86 6.61 -0.45 1.28
CA LYS A 86 7.13 0.15 2.52
C LYS A 86 6.39 1.43 2.93
N ARG A 87 5.63 2.10 2.04
CA ARG A 87 5.03 3.41 2.38
C ARG A 87 3.77 3.30 3.25
N ARG A 88 3.03 2.18 3.22
CA ARG A 88 1.95 1.94 4.21
C ARG A 88 2.45 2.03 5.66
N ARG A 89 3.75 1.78 5.91
CA ARG A 89 4.34 1.88 7.25
C ARG A 89 4.66 3.30 7.71
N THR A 90 4.61 4.30 6.83
CA THR A 90 4.88 5.71 7.21
C THR A 90 3.60 6.51 7.45
N LEU A 91 2.48 6.06 6.90
CA LEU A 91 1.15 6.58 7.23
C LEU A 91 0.68 5.94 8.54
N ILE A 92 0.58 6.74 9.58
CA ILE A 92 0.25 6.31 10.94
C ILE A 92 -1.11 6.85 11.36
N TRP A 93 -1.82 6.05 12.13
CA TRP A 93 -3.12 6.38 12.72
C TRP A 93 -2.98 6.41 14.23
N SER A 94 -3.79 7.23 14.91
CA SER A 94 -3.93 7.17 16.37
C SER A 94 -4.30 5.75 16.80
N GLN A 95 -3.79 5.32 17.95
CA GLN A 95 -4.18 4.03 18.54
C GLN A 95 -5.64 4.00 18.98
N GLN A 96 -6.21 5.15 19.32
CA GLN A 96 -7.58 5.30 19.81
C GLN A 96 -8.28 6.39 19.01
N ALA A 97 -9.58 6.23 18.82
CA ALA A 97 -10.45 7.32 18.40
C ALA A 97 -11.04 8.00 19.65
N VAL A 98 -11.43 9.27 19.53
CA VAL A 98 -12.00 10.02 20.65
C VAL A 98 -13.32 10.65 20.25
N ILE A 99 -14.27 10.69 21.18
CA ILE A 99 -15.52 11.44 21.03
C ILE A 99 -15.47 12.65 21.94
N SER A 100 -15.66 13.83 21.37
CA SER A 100 -15.77 15.07 22.13
C SER A 100 -16.67 16.10 21.46
N LEU A 101 -17.14 17.04 22.26
CA LEU A 101 -17.90 18.20 21.80
C LEU A 101 -16.97 19.19 21.10
N ARG A 102 -17.31 19.60 19.88
CA ARG A 102 -16.60 20.62 19.12
C ARG A 102 -17.61 21.56 18.46
N ASP A 103 -17.51 22.84 18.79
CA ASP A 103 -18.43 23.89 18.30
C ASP A 103 -19.91 23.54 18.53
N GLY A 104 -20.22 22.95 19.69
CA GLY A 104 -21.58 22.55 20.08
C GLY A 104 -22.07 21.23 19.48
N LEU A 105 -21.28 20.57 18.62
CA LEU A 105 -21.64 19.29 18.00
C LEU A 105 -20.77 18.16 18.54
N LEU A 106 -21.37 16.99 18.76
CA LEU A 106 -20.62 15.80 19.14
C LEU A 106 -19.87 15.27 17.90
N THR A 107 -18.57 15.02 18.05
CA THR A 107 -17.71 14.58 16.93
C THR A 107 -16.90 13.35 17.30
N LEU A 108 -16.82 12.40 16.37
CA LEU A 108 -15.87 11.30 16.42
C LEU A 108 -14.59 11.75 15.72
N GLN A 109 -13.45 11.59 16.38
CA GLN A 109 -12.17 12.09 15.92
C GLN A 109 -11.11 11.00 15.93
N CYS A 110 -10.28 10.96 14.90
CA CYS A 110 -9.05 10.16 14.88
C CYS A 110 -7.90 10.97 14.30
N ARG A 111 -6.67 10.66 14.70
CA ARG A 111 -5.48 11.35 14.19
C ARG A 111 -4.81 10.55 13.10
N LEU A 112 -4.45 11.23 12.03
CA LEU A 112 -3.68 10.72 10.90
C LEU A 112 -2.37 11.49 10.79
N GLY A 113 -1.27 10.81 10.47
CA GLY A 113 0.01 11.47 10.17
C GLY A 113 0.82 10.74 9.10
N ASP A 114 1.67 11.49 8.40
CA ASP A 114 2.77 10.91 7.61
C ASP A 114 4.08 11.14 8.39
N MET A 115 4.82 10.07 8.64
CA MET A 115 6.13 10.12 9.31
C MET A 115 7.25 10.60 8.37
N ARG A 116 6.97 10.79 7.08
CA ARG A 116 7.98 11.12 6.08
C ARG A 116 8.05 12.63 5.82
N TYR A 117 9.18 13.24 6.19
CA TYR A 117 9.41 14.68 6.06
C TYR A 117 9.53 15.21 4.61
N ARG A 118 9.94 14.38 3.63
CA ARG A 118 10.37 14.86 2.29
C ARG A 118 9.43 14.54 1.13
N SER A 119 8.42 13.68 1.31
CA SER A 119 7.54 13.30 0.21
C SER A 119 6.12 13.38 0.70
N THR A 120 5.30 14.18 0.03
CA THR A 120 3.91 14.35 0.43
C THR A 120 3.04 13.25 -0.19
N LEU A 121 1.84 13.08 0.35
CA LEU A 121 0.81 12.25 -0.26
C LEU A 121 -0.05 13.19 -1.11
N VAL A 122 0.04 13.03 -2.43
CA VAL A 122 -0.68 13.86 -3.40
C VAL A 122 -2.11 13.32 -3.55
N GLU A 123 -3.11 14.20 -3.72
CA GLU A 123 -4.53 13.81 -3.86
C GLU A 123 -5.00 12.86 -2.74
N ALA A 124 -4.51 13.12 -1.52
CA ALA A 124 -4.91 12.36 -0.35
C ALA A 124 -6.41 12.59 -0.09
N HIS A 125 -7.17 11.52 0.08
CA HIS A 125 -8.57 11.60 0.47
C HIS A 125 -8.93 10.44 1.39
N ILE A 126 -9.90 10.67 2.27
CA ILE A 126 -10.26 9.73 3.31
C ILE A 126 -11.74 9.34 3.25
N ARG A 127 -12.02 8.08 3.56
CA ARG A 127 -13.36 7.53 3.71
C ARG A 127 -13.48 6.83 5.05
N MET A 128 -14.68 6.88 5.63
CA MET A 128 -14.99 6.24 6.91
C MET A 128 -16.27 5.41 6.76
N TYR A 129 -16.24 4.20 7.31
CA TYR A 129 -17.37 3.26 7.25
C TYR A 129 -17.69 2.75 8.64
N TYR A 130 -18.98 2.74 8.97
CA TYR A 130 -19.54 2.02 10.10
C TYR A 130 -19.91 0.60 9.68
N VAL A 131 -19.36 -0.39 10.36
CA VAL A 131 -19.60 -1.81 10.08
C VAL A 131 -20.34 -2.43 11.24
N SER A 132 -21.56 -2.92 10.98
CA SER A 132 -22.33 -3.67 11.97
C SER A 132 -23.18 -4.75 11.32
N LYS A 133 -23.67 -5.68 12.14
CA LYS A 133 -24.70 -6.63 11.74
C LYS A 133 -26.04 -5.92 11.68
N ARG A 134 -26.77 -6.06 10.56
CA ARG A 134 -28.14 -5.53 10.42
C ARG A 134 -29.09 -6.63 10.00
N GLN A 135 -30.32 -6.57 10.50
CA GLN A 135 -31.45 -7.33 9.97
C GLN A 135 -32.37 -6.39 9.18
N THR A 136 -32.77 -6.76 7.97
CA THR A 136 -33.69 -5.98 7.14
C THR A 136 -35.13 -6.11 7.64
N LYS A 137 -36.04 -5.28 7.11
CA LYS A 137 -37.47 -5.36 7.46
C LYS A 137 -38.09 -6.67 6.97
N GLU A 138 -37.50 -7.26 5.94
CA GLU A 138 -37.87 -8.51 5.29
C GLU A 138 -37.23 -9.74 5.96
N ASN A 139 -36.59 -9.57 7.11
CA ASN A 139 -35.89 -10.62 7.88
C ASN A 139 -34.62 -11.20 7.24
N GLU A 140 -33.99 -10.50 6.30
CA GLU A 140 -32.65 -10.86 5.81
C GLU A 140 -31.59 -10.39 6.81
N ILE A 141 -30.63 -11.26 7.14
CA ILE A 141 -29.52 -10.95 8.03
C ILE A 141 -28.29 -10.59 7.19
N ILE A 142 -27.87 -9.34 7.27
CA ILE A 142 -26.64 -8.85 6.67
C ILE A 142 -25.53 -8.88 7.74
N PRO A 143 -24.54 -9.79 7.66
CA PRO A 143 -23.57 -9.99 8.73
C PRO A 143 -22.62 -8.80 8.92
N LEU A 144 -22.21 -8.14 7.83
CA LEU A 144 -21.28 -7.00 7.83
C LEU A 144 -21.80 -5.93 6.88
N GLN A 145 -22.75 -5.13 7.33
CA GLN A 145 -23.22 -3.98 6.56
C GLN A 145 -22.26 -2.81 6.72
N LEU A 146 -21.71 -2.33 5.60
CA LEU A 146 -20.95 -1.09 5.54
C LEU A 146 -21.92 0.08 5.33
N THR A 147 -21.89 1.03 6.25
CA THR A 147 -22.61 2.31 6.14
C THR A 147 -21.59 3.43 6.07
N ASP A 148 -21.65 4.24 5.03
CA ASP A 148 -20.74 5.37 4.85
C ASP A 148 -20.97 6.43 5.94
N MET A 149 -19.88 6.98 6.47
CA MET A 149 -19.88 8.03 7.48
C MET A 149 -19.25 9.30 6.92
N ASP A 150 -19.97 10.42 6.97
CA ASP A 150 -19.51 11.66 6.38
C ASP A 150 -18.30 12.26 7.15
N VAL A 151 -17.18 12.37 6.44
CA VAL A 151 -15.95 13.04 6.90
C VAL A 151 -15.71 14.35 6.13
N GLY A 152 -16.77 14.87 5.50
CA GLY A 152 -16.80 16.11 4.75
C GLY A 152 -16.70 15.93 3.24
N PHE A 153 -17.27 14.85 2.69
CA PHE A 153 -17.27 14.54 1.25
C PHE A 153 -17.94 15.65 0.42
N ASP A 154 -19.13 16.07 0.83
CA ASP A 154 -19.92 17.10 0.10
C ASP A 154 -19.22 18.48 0.11
N ALA A 155 -18.51 18.79 1.19
CA ALA A 155 -17.73 20.02 1.32
C ALA A 155 -16.31 19.89 0.74
N GLY A 156 -15.92 18.69 0.31
CA GLY A 156 -14.59 18.36 -0.17
C GLY A 156 -13.48 18.50 0.89
N LYS A 157 -13.83 18.41 2.18
CA LYS A 157 -12.92 18.38 3.34
C LYS A 157 -12.28 17.01 3.56
N ASP A 158 -12.85 15.98 2.95
CA ASP A 158 -12.30 14.63 2.85
C ASP A 158 -10.99 14.60 2.06
N ARG A 159 -10.76 15.59 1.18
CA ARG A 159 -9.51 15.80 0.45
C ARG A 159 -8.49 16.50 1.36
N LEU A 160 -7.46 15.76 1.74
CA LEU A 160 -6.49 16.13 2.76
C LEU A 160 -5.23 16.74 2.15
N PHE A 161 -4.69 17.74 2.84
CA PHE A 161 -3.33 18.23 2.62
C PHE A 161 -2.43 17.76 3.76
N LEU A 162 -1.88 16.55 3.63
CA LEU A 162 -1.20 15.83 4.72
C LEU A 162 0.30 16.19 4.85
N ASN A 163 0.59 17.44 5.21
CA ASN A 163 1.97 17.90 5.51
C ASN A 163 2.33 17.83 7.00
N TRP A 164 1.32 17.82 7.87
CA TRP A 164 1.44 17.64 9.31
C TRP A 164 0.32 16.70 9.78
N PRO A 165 0.39 16.16 11.01
CA PRO A 165 -0.67 15.34 11.55
C PRO A 165 -2.02 16.08 11.56
N LEU A 166 -3.05 15.44 11.01
CA LEU A 166 -4.41 15.96 10.93
C LEU A 166 -5.33 15.19 11.86
N ILE A 167 -6.31 15.87 12.44
CA ILE A 167 -7.43 15.22 13.11
C ILE A 167 -8.56 15.14 12.08
N ILE A 168 -8.94 13.92 11.76
CA ILE A 168 -10.11 13.62 10.93
C ILE A 168 -11.31 13.64 11.85
N GLU A 169 -12.34 14.36 11.45
CA GLU A 169 -13.57 14.55 12.21
C GLU A 169 -14.78 14.01 11.43
N HIS A 170 -15.60 13.22 12.11
CA HIS A 170 -16.94 12.87 11.68
C HIS A 170 -17.91 13.56 12.63
N LYS A 171 -18.83 14.36 12.08
CA LYS A 171 -19.89 15.02 12.85
C LYS A 171 -21.01 14.03 13.12
N ILE A 172 -21.36 13.84 14.38
CA ILE A 172 -22.44 12.93 14.78
C ILE A 172 -23.75 13.71 14.66
N ASP A 173 -24.27 13.79 13.43
CA ASP A 173 -25.55 14.41 13.10
C ASP A 173 -26.68 13.36 12.97
N THR A 174 -27.86 13.78 12.53
CA THR A 174 -29.04 12.91 12.36
C THR A 174 -28.85 11.79 11.34
N ARG A 175 -27.85 11.89 10.45
CA ARG A 175 -27.52 10.88 9.45
C ARG A 175 -26.47 9.89 9.97
N SER A 176 -25.74 10.25 11.02
CA SER A 176 -24.73 9.40 11.64
C SER A 176 -25.34 8.15 12.27
N PRO A 177 -24.74 6.96 12.08
CA PRO A 177 -25.15 5.75 12.78
C PRO A 177 -24.93 5.84 14.30
N LEU A 178 -24.11 6.79 14.77
CA LEU A 178 -23.81 7.03 16.18
C LEU A 178 -24.79 8.00 16.85
N TYR A 179 -25.76 8.57 16.11
CA TYR A 179 -26.60 9.68 16.58
C TYR A 179 -27.36 9.39 17.89
N THR A 180 -27.85 8.16 18.05
CA THR A 180 -28.64 7.74 19.21
C THR A 180 -27.81 7.13 20.33
N MET A 181 -26.50 6.91 20.11
CA MET A 181 -25.63 6.26 21.09
C MET A 181 -25.15 7.27 22.13
N ASP A 182 -25.33 6.93 23.41
CA ASP A 182 -24.74 7.64 24.53
C ASP A 182 -23.42 6.96 24.96
N LYS A 183 -22.78 7.51 25.99
CA LYS A 183 -21.49 7.01 26.47
C LYS A 183 -21.54 5.56 26.95
N THR A 184 -22.64 5.09 27.50
CA THR A 184 -22.73 3.69 28.00
C THR A 184 -23.03 2.74 26.85
N THR A 185 -23.96 3.13 25.97
CA THR A 185 -24.41 2.32 24.83
C THR A 185 -23.27 2.05 23.87
N ILE A 186 -22.39 3.04 23.62
CA ILE A 186 -21.28 2.88 22.67
C ILE A 186 -20.38 1.67 23.01
N TYR A 187 -20.10 1.44 24.29
CA TYR A 187 -19.24 0.34 24.74
C TYR A 187 -19.94 -1.02 24.75
N THR A 188 -21.28 -1.04 24.73
CA THR A 188 -22.06 -2.28 24.70
C THR A 188 -22.39 -2.74 23.28
N GLU A 189 -22.40 -1.81 22.34
CA GLU A 189 -22.77 -2.10 20.96
C GLU A 189 -21.67 -2.83 20.20
N LYS A 190 -22.09 -3.61 19.20
CA LYS A 190 -21.19 -4.42 18.37
C LYS A 190 -21.03 -3.83 16.99
N PHE A 191 -20.03 -2.98 16.83
CA PHE A 191 -19.67 -2.39 15.56
C PHE A 191 -18.15 -2.21 15.43
N GLU A 192 -17.70 -1.88 14.23
CA GLU A 192 -16.33 -1.51 13.93
C GLU A 192 -16.33 -0.30 12.99
N ILE A 193 -15.47 0.69 13.25
CA ILE A 193 -15.32 1.85 12.38
C ILE A 193 -14.08 1.64 11.53
N LEU A 194 -14.25 1.51 10.21
CA LEU A 194 -13.15 1.37 9.26
C LEU A 194 -12.80 2.72 8.66
N LEU A 195 -11.51 3.03 8.58
CA LEU A 195 -11.01 4.20 7.86
C LEU A 195 -10.09 3.78 6.73
N VAL A 196 -10.25 4.45 5.60
CA VAL A 196 -9.48 4.21 4.39
C VAL A 196 -8.93 5.54 3.90
N LEU A 197 -7.61 5.68 3.93
CA LEU A 197 -6.88 6.78 3.30
C LEU A 197 -6.33 6.31 1.97
N GLU A 198 -6.66 7.03 0.90
CA GLU A 198 -6.13 6.83 -0.44
C GLU A 198 -5.36 8.06 -0.88
N GLY A 199 -4.35 7.87 -1.71
CA GLY A 199 -3.59 8.98 -2.30
C GLY A 199 -2.45 8.49 -3.18
N ILE A 200 -1.77 9.43 -3.82
CA ILE A 200 -0.70 9.17 -4.80
C ILE A 200 0.66 9.46 -4.18
N ILE A 201 1.58 8.53 -4.40
CA ILE A 201 2.96 8.65 -3.93
C ILE A 201 3.74 9.52 -4.92
N GLU A 202 4.06 10.75 -4.51
CA GLU A 202 4.79 11.75 -5.32
C GLU A 202 5.97 11.18 -6.16
N PRO A 203 6.96 10.46 -5.60
CA PRO A 203 8.10 9.98 -6.40
C PRO A 203 7.79 8.83 -7.37
N THR A 204 6.70 8.07 -7.18
CA THR A 204 6.41 6.90 -8.02
C THR A 204 5.15 7.05 -8.87
N GLY A 205 4.31 8.06 -8.61
CA GLY A 205 3.00 8.22 -9.24
C GLY A 205 2.01 7.09 -8.95
N MET A 206 2.33 6.20 -7.99
CA MET A 206 1.49 5.03 -7.69
C MET A 206 0.49 5.37 -6.59
N VAL A 207 -0.74 4.91 -6.77
CA VAL A 207 -1.79 5.00 -5.74
C VAL A 207 -1.44 4.08 -4.57
N THR A 208 -1.59 4.59 -3.35
CA THR A 208 -1.43 3.85 -2.11
C THR A 208 -2.69 3.95 -1.27
N GLN A 209 -2.98 2.88 -0.54
CA GLN A 209 -4.09 2.79 0.39
C GLN A 209 -3.58 2.38 1.77
N ALA A 210 -3.91 3.17 2.79
CA ALA A 210 -3.71 2.87 4.20
C ALA A 210 -5.08 2.69 4.86
N ARG A 211 -5.18 1.69 5.74
CA ARG A 211 -6.43 1.33 6.42
C ARG A 211 -6.17 1.17 7.90
N THR A 212 -7.13 1.56 8.70
CA THR A 212 -7.18 1.30 10.14
C THR A 212 -8.62 1.00 10.53
N SER A 213 -8.81 0.49 11.74
CA SER A 213 -10.12 0.30 12.31
C SER A 213 -10.12 0.59 13.80
N TYR A 214 -11.30 0.93 14.31
CA TYR A 214 -11.54 1.15 15.72
C TYR A 214 -12.72 0.30 16.18
N LEU A 215 -12.47 -0.55 17.17
CA LEU A 215 -13.50 -1.23 17.95
C LEU A 215 -14.10 -0.28 18.99
N PRO A 216 -15.28 -0.59 19.57
CA PRO A 216 -15.94 0.31 20.52
C PRO A 216 -15.09 0.55 21.78
N GLU A 217 -14.30 -0.44 22.20
CA GLU A 217 -13.35 -0.33 23.32
C GLU A 217 -12.16 0.61 23.03
N GLU A 218 -11.85 0.86 21.76
CA GLU A 218 -10.79 1.76 21.30
C GLU A 218 -11.28 3.20 21.09
N ILE A 219 -12.59 3.45 21.31
CA ILE A 219 -13.22 4.76 21.21
C ILE A 219 -13.36 5.36 22.62
N ILE A 220 -12.63 6.44 22.89
CA ILE A 220 -12.62 7.09 24.20
C ILE A 220 -13.60 8.27 24.22
N TRP A 221 -14.66 8.15 25.00
CA TRP A 221 -15.66 9.21 25.18
C TRP A 221 -15.16 10.30 26.12
N GLY A 222 -15.42 11.57 25.79
CA GLY A 222 -15.03 12.71 26.61
C GLY A 222 -13.52 12.92 26.67
N ALA A 223 -12.85 12.67 25.55
CA ALA A 223 -11.43 12.90 25.38
C ALA A 223 -11.14 13.69 24.11
N ARG A 224 -10.02 14.41 24.11
CA ARG A 224 -9.50 15.11 22.94
C ARG A 224 -8.02 14.81 22.79
N PHE A 225 -7.49 14.87 21.58
CA PHE A 225 -6.07 14.66 21.38
C PHE A 225 -5.23 15.81 21.94
N GLU A 226 -4.09 15.50 22.55
CA GLU A 226 -3.16 16.52 23.05
C GLU A 226 -2.56 17.31 21.88
N ARG A 227 -2.40 18.63 22.04
CA ARG A 227 -1.75 19.47 21.04
C ARG A 227 -0.29 19.05 20.85
N MET A 228 0.08 18.78 19.60
CA MET A 228 1.44 18.36 19.22
C MET A 228 2.21 19.34 18.34
N ILE A 229 1.52 20.36 17.79
CA ILE A 229 2.12 21.37 16.91
C ILE A 229 2.41 22.64 17.71
N HIS A 230 3.68 23.00 17.77
CA HIS A 230 4.18 24.20 18.41
C HIS A 230 4.81 25.11 17.36
N PHE A 231 4.70 26.42 17.57
CA PHE A 231 5.39 27.40 16.75
C PHE A 231 6.49 28.00 17.62
N ASP A 232 7.74 27.74 17.26
CA ASP A 232 8.91 28.24 17.98
C ASP A 232 9.95 28.74 16.98
N ASN A 233 10.61 29.85 17.31
CA ASN A 233 11.74 30.40 16.55
C ASN A 233 11.55 30.46 15.01
N LEU A 234 10.36 30.87 14.53
CA LEU A 234 9.97 31.00 13.11
C LEU A 234 9.67 29.68 12.37
N TYR A 235 9.66 28.54 13.04
CA TYR A 235 9.31 27.25 12.43
C TYR A 235 8.25 26.49 13.24
N TYR A 236 7.46 25.67 12.54
CA TYR A 236 6.55 24.72 13.16
C TYR A 236 7.30 23.46 13.57
N THR A 237 7.22 23.09 14.84
CA THR A 237 7.75 21.84 15.38
C THR A 237 6.59 20.91 15.74
N VAL A 238 6.76 19.63 15.43
CA VAL A 238 5.74 18.59 15.63
C VAL A 238 6.31 17.54 16.58
N ASP A 239 5.76 17.47 17.79
CA ASP A 239 6.17 16.48 18.80
C ASP A 239 5.39 15.17 18.64
N TYR A 240 5.99 14.21 17.92
CA TYR A 240 5.38 12.90 17.69
C TYR A 240 5.28 12.01 18.94
N SER A 241 5.94 12.35 20.04
CA SER A 241 5.74 11.61 21.30
C SER A 241 4.30 11.73 21.80
N LYS A 242 3.65 12.85 21.48
CA LYS A 242 2.24 13.16 21.82
C LYS A 242 1.24 12.69 20.78
N PHE A 243 1.68 11.97 19.76
CA PHE A 243 0.80 11.57 18.65
C PHE A 243 -0.39 10.72 19.13
N ASN A 244 -0.17 9.81 20.08
CA ASN A 244 -1.24 9.00 20.67
C ASN A 244 -1.77 9.58 21.99
N SER A 245 -1.20 10.68 22.49
CA SER A 245 -1.62 11.26 23.77
C SER A 245 -3.00 11.89 23.65
N ILE A 246 -3.86 11.51 24.60
CA ILE A 246 -5.21 12.04 24.77
C ILE A 246 -5.34 12.69 26.14
N ILE A 247 -6.15 13.74 26.22
CA ILE A 247 -6.47 14.45 27.46
C ILE A 247 -7.98 14.43 27.66
N LYS A 248 -8.41 14.37 28.92
CA LYS A 248 -9.83 14.41 29.27
C LYS A 248 -10.43 15.75 28.83
N ASP A 249 -11.60 15.68 28.20
CA ASP A 249 -12.40 16.84 27.87
C ASP A 249 -13.53 16.99 28.90
N ASN A 250 -13.50 18.08 29.65
CA ASN A 250 -14.47 18.35 30.70
C ASN A 250 -15.79 18.92 30.17
N CYS A 251 -15.82 19.34 28.90
CA CYS A 251 -17.01 19.93 28.27
C CYS A 251 -17.95 18.90 27.65
N THR A 252 -17.48 17.68 27.42
CA THR A 252 -18.27 16.63 26.78
C THR A 252 -19.25 16.01 27.77
N THR A 253 -20.54 16.05 27.42
CA THR A 253 -21.62 15.40 28.17
C THR A 253 -21.64 13.89 27.93
N ASP A 254 -22.22 13.14 28.87
CA ASP A 254 -22.40 11.68 28.72
C ASP A 254 -23.63 11.31 27.86
N CYS A 255 -24.44 12.30 27.47
CA CYS A 255 -25.64 12.17 26.63
C CYS A 255 -25.32 11.88 25.15
N SER A 256 -26.27 11.25 24.45
CA SER A 256 -26.18 11.03 23.00
C SER A 256 -26.33 12.34 22.21
N ALA A 257 -25.84 12.36 20.97
CA ALA A 257 -26.00 13.53 20.09
C ALA A 257 -27.47 13.92 19.90
N LYS A 258 -28.37 12.93 19.83
CA LYS A 258 -29.82 13.16 19.79
C LYS A 258 -30.34 13.92 21.01
N GLN A 259 -29.95 13.51 22.21
CA GLN A 259 -30.39 14.15 23.45
C GLN A 259 -29.85 15.58 23.56
N ILE A 260 -28.60 15.80 23.12
CA ILE A 260 -28.00 17.14 23.08
C ILE A 260 -28.79 18.04 22.14
N GLN A 261 -29.15 17.56 20.94
CA GLN A 261 -29.96 18.34 20.00
C GLN A 261 -31.35 18.65 20.54
N GLU A 262 -32.03 17.68 21.15
CA GLU A 262 -33.35 17.88 21.78
C GLU A 262 -33.30 18.91 22.92
N GLN A 263 -32.21 18.94 23.69
CA GLN A 263 -32.00 19.95 24.74
C GLN A 263 -31.76 21.35 24.15
N ILE A 264 -31.03 21.45 23.04
CA ILE A 264 -30.80 22.72 22.34
C ILE A 264 -32.12 23.25 21.75
N ASP A 265 -32.91 22.39 21.11
CA ASP A 265 -34.18 22.77 20.48
C ASP A 265 -35.27 23.16 21.50
N SER A 266 -35.12 22.72 22.76
CA SER A 266 -36.06 23.03 23.86
C SER A 266 -35.78 24.35 24.59
N ASN A 267 -34.63 24.98 24.34
CA ASN A 267 -34.21 26.25 24.95
C ASN A 267 -34.34 27.42 23.96
#